data_AF-T1JJ49-F1
#
_entry.id   AF-T1JJ49-F1
#
_cell.length_a   1.000
_cell.length_b   1.000
_cell.length_c   1.000
_cell.angle_alpha   90.00
_cell.angle_beta   90.00
_cell.angle_gamma   90.00
#
_symmetry.space_group_name_H-M   'P 1'
#
loop_
_entity.id
_entity.type
_entity.pdbx_description
1 polymer ?
#
loop_
_entity_poly.entity_id
_entity_poly.type
_entity_poly.pdbx_seq_one_letter_code
_entity_poly.pdbx_strand_id
1 'polypeptide(L)'
;LFCLLVITLLVISTTYDVYIHSLSSLSSSDAENPEKKAVTKFPSINRSNGYEIETEELEIEKLLPVVIEDIVDTKKTLGTCGQILLCFSLYSNGAQLFNCESQADSLKCLDGIRVLSMTWIIFVHIWFHNLMPGAADNSFVALDLMSYNFLNDLITVRGFIAVDTFFTLSGLLLTRSFLKRQEKVEGSYLWILKLYFLRYLRLTPVYAVVLIIFQTILFPYYSNSPLWPRRVNEHCYKYWWKHLLYINNIKPVFTGDCLGHTWYLASDMQLHVISPIILIFLHRFKFIAAVIAGCLVLSNWLITGFISTYYRFGLSFRE
;
A
#
# COMPACT_ATOMS: atom_id res chain seq x y z
N LEU A 1 -10.28 -22.34 9.27
CA LEU A 1 -9.63 -22.06 10.59
C LEU A 1 -8.95 -20.69 10.61
N PHE A 2 -8.02 -20.38 9.69
CA PHE A 2 -7.30 -19.10 9.68
C PHE A 2 -8.20 -17.86 9.48
N CYS A 3 -9.13 -17.88 8.51
CA CYS A 3 -10.05 -16.74 8.32
C CYS A 3 -10.96 -16.50 9.53
N LEU A 4 -11.42 -17.57 10.17
CA LEU A 4 -12.19 -17.48 11.42
C LEU A 4 -11.35 -16.84 12.52
N LEU A 5 -10.08 -17.24 12.66
CA LEU A 5 -9.14 -16.64 13.63
C LEU A 5 -8.93 -15.13 13.37
N VAL A 6 -8.75 -14.72 12.11
CA VAL A 6 -8.63 -13.30 11.74
C VAL A 6 -9.91 -12.54 12.08
N ILE A 7 -11.08 -13.07 11.72
CA ILE A 7 -12.38 -12.44 12.03
C ILE A 7 -12.56 -12.32 13.55
N THR A 8 -12.25 -13.36 14.31
CA THR A 8 -12.34 -13.30 15.78
C THR A 8 -11.41 -12.25 16.38
N LEU A 9 -10.17 -12.13 15.86
CA LEU A 9 -9.23 -11.10 16.31
C LEU A 9 -9.72 -9.70 15.99
N LEU A 10 -10.28 -9.48 14.79
CA LEU A 10 -10.86 -8.18 14.40
C LEU A 10 -12.03 -7.80 15.31
N VAL A 11 -12.94 -8.74 15.58
CA VAL A 11 -14.11 -8.50 16.44
C VAL A 11 -13.66 -8.21 17.87
N ILE A 12 -12.82 -9.07 18.46
CA ILE A 12 -12.32 -8.90 19.84
C ILE A 12 -11.58 -7.57 19.97
N SER A 13 -10.68 -7.27 19.03
CA SER A 13 -9.91 -6.03 19.04
C SER A 13 -10.80 -4.79 18.92
N THR A 14 -11.77 -4.81 18.00
CA THR A 14 -12.68 -3.68 17.80
C THR A 14 -13.56 -3.47 19.03
N THR A 15 -14.07 -4.55 19.64
CA THR A 15 -14.85 -4.45 20.88
C THR A 15 -14.01 -3.92 22.04
N TYR A 16 -12.74 -4.32 22.13
CA TYR A 16 -11.80 -3.86 23.16
C TYR A 16 -11.45 -2.38 22.99
N ASP A 17 -11.22 -1.93 21.74
CA ASP A 17 -10.93 -0.54 21.41
C ASP A 17 -12.13 0.38 21.71
N VAL A 18 -13.34 -0.03 21.30
CA VAL A 18 -14.58 0.70 21.61
C VAL A 18 -14.82 0.76 23.12
N TYR A 19 -14.55 -0.34 23.85
CA TYR A 19 -14.67 -0.38 25.30
C TYR A 19 -13.72 0.64 25.97
N ILE A 20 -12.44 0.66 25.58
CA ILE A 20 -11.47 1.64 26.10
C ILE A 20 -11.91 3.07 25.78
N HIS A 21 -12.38 3.32 24.54
CA HIS A 21 -12.85 4.64 24.15
C HIS A 21 -14.04 5.10 24.98
N SER A 22 -15.00 4.21 25.24
CA SER A 22 -16.16 4.52 26.09
C SER A 22 -15.78 4.79 27.54
N LEU A 23 -14.77 4.08 28.06
CA LEU A 23 -14.27 4.29 29.42
C LEU A 23 -13.55 5.64 29.55
N SER A 24 -12.78 6.01 28.52
CA SER A 24 -12.07 7.29 28.46
C SER A 24 -13.05 8.46 28.39
N SER A 25 -14.11 8.36 27.59
CA SER A 25 -15.14 9.41 27.48
C SER A 25 -15.92 9.62 28.79
N LEU A 26 -16.12 8.56 29.57
CA LEU A 26 -16.76 8.66 30.89
C LEU A 26 -15.83 9.32 31.92
N SER A 27 -14.52 9.00 31.87
CA SER A 27 -13.53 9.63 32.73
C SER A 27 -13.33 11.12 32.44
N SER A 28 -13.46 11.56 31.18
CA SER A 28 -13.38 12.97 30.81
C SER A 28 -14.64 13.73 31.22
N SER A 29 -15.84 13.13 31.09
CA SER A 29 -17.09 13.74 31.57
C SER A 29 -17.13 13.92 33.10
N ASP A 30 -16.53 13.00 33.85
CA ASP A 30 -16.42 13.12 35.31
C ASP A 30 -15.41 14.20 35.75
N ALA A 31 -14.46 14.57 34.88
CA ALA A 31 -13.50 15.65 35.11
C ALA A 31 -14.06 17.04 34.73
N GLU A 32 -15.04 17.09 33.83
CA GLU A 32 -15.75 18.31 33.43
C GLU A 32 -16.92 18.71 34.36
N ASN A 33 -17.30 17.86 35.31
CA ASN A 33 -18.37 18.18 36.27
C ASN A 33 -17.99 19.40 37.17
N PRO A 34 -18.74 20.53 37.13
CA PRO A 34 -18.39 21.75 37.85
C PRO A 34 -18.30 21.61 39.38
N GLU A 35 -18.90 20.57 39.96
CA GLU A 35 -18.97 20.39 41.41
C GLU A 35 -17.61 20.09 42.08
N LYS A 36 -16.58 19.63 41.34
CA LYS A 36 -15.25 19.37 41.92
C LYS A 36 -14.25 20.53 41.82
N LYS A 37 -14.60 21.63 41.14
CA LYS A 37 -13.80 22.88 41.14
C LYS A 37 -14.14 23.84 42.28
N ALA A 38 -15.07 23.47 43.17
CA ALA A 38 -15.51 24.31 44.29
C ALA A 38 -14.65 24.16 45.56
N VAL A 39 -13.32 24.18 45.45
CA VAL A 39 -12.45 24.44 46.61
C VAL A 39 -11.30 25.34 46.18
N THR A 40 -11.56 26.64 46.02
CA THR A 40 -10.84 27.72 46.73
C THR A 40 -11.27 29.11 46.22
N LYS A 41 -11.76 29.92 47.17
CA LYS A 41 -11.86 31.40 47.20
C LYS A 41 -13.00 32.11 46.44
N PHE A 42 -14.02 32.50 47.21
CA PHE A 42 -14.82 33.73 47.08
C PHE A 42 -14.03 34.98 47.59
N PRO A 43 -14.54 36.24 47.50
CA PRO A 43 -15.35 36.92 46.48
C PRO A 43 -14.89 38.37 46.15
N SER A 44 -15.39 39.01 45.06
CA SER A 44 -15.85 40.43 45.06
C SER A 44 -16.48 40.92 43.71
N ILE A 45 -17.81 41.18 43.71
CA ILE A 45 -18.54 42.45 43.33
C ILE A 45 -18.11 43.19 42.03
N ASN A 46 -18.91 43.66 41.04
CA ASN A 46 -20.35 43.99 40.83
C ASN A 46 -20.69 44.20 39.32
N ARG A 47 -21.99 44.05 38.96
CA ARG A 47 -22.83 44.73 37.91
C ARG A 47 -22.27 44.91 36.48
N SER A 48 -22.94 44.58 35.37
CA SER A 48 -24.35 44.80 34.98
C SER A 48 -24.61 44.27 33.55
N ASN A 49 -25.90 44.01 33.26
CA ASN A 49 -26.60 44.00 31.96
C ASN A 49 -26.39 42.88 30.93
N GLY A 50 -27.53 42.26 30.54
CA GLY A 50 -27.94 42.10 29.14
C GLY A 50 -27.61 40.78 28.44
N TYR A 51 -28.66 40.00 28.12
CA TYR A 51 -28.90 39.17 26.91
C TYR A 51 -27.66 38.73 26.09
N GLU A 52 -27.42 37.45 25.82
CA GLU A 52 -28.06 36.65 24.78
C GLU A 52 -27.52 35.20 24.83
N ILE A 53 -28.35 34.22 24.46
CA ILE A 53 -28.00 32.80 24.41
C ILE A 53 -27.37 32.55 23.03
N GLU A 54 -26.06 32.34 22.99
CA GLU A 54 -25.36 31.86 21.80
C GLU A 54 -24.21 30.93 22.24
N THR A 55 -24.56 29.67 22.52
CA THR A 55 -23.60 28.63 22.94
C THR A 55 -24.01 27.30 22.32
N GLU A 56 -23.21 26.77 21.38
CA GLU A 56 -22.79 25.35 21.38
C GLU A 56 -21.90 24.95 20.18
N GLU A 57 -21.91 25.66 19.04
CA GLU A 57 -21.14 25.17 17.86
C GLU A 57 -19.63 25.49 17.90
N LEU A 58 -19.19 26.52 18.65
CA LEU A 58 -17.79 26.98 18.63
C LEU A 58 -16.84 26.20 19.57
N GLU A 59 -17.37 25.39 20.50
CA GLU A 59 -16.56 24.62 21.46
C GLU A 59 -16.14 23.24 20.91
N ILE A 60 -16.96 22.64 20.05
CA ILE A 60 -16.70 21.30 19.48
C ILE A 60 -15.42 21.28 18.63
N GLU A 61 -15.15 22.35 17.88
CA GLU A 61 -13.94 22.47 17.04
C GLU A 61 -12.66 22.61 17.86
N LYS A 62 -12.75 23.13 19.10
CA LYS A 62 -11.61 23.25 20.03
C LYS A 62 -11.40 22.03 20.93
N LEU A 63 -12.45 21.24 21.15
CA LEU A 63 -12.42 20.01 21.96
C LEU A 63 -11.85 18.81 21.18
N LEU A 64 -12.04 18.77 19.86
CA LEU A 64 -11.50 17.71 18.99
C LEU A 64 -10.00 17.43 19.19
N PRO A 65 -9.10 18.43 19.18
CA PRO A 65 -7.67 18.18 19.35
C PRO A 65 -7.28 17.69 20.75
N VAL A 66 -7.98 18.14 21.80
CA VAL A 66 -7.71 17.74 23.20
C VAL A 66 -8.11 16.29 23.43
N VAL A 67 -9.28 15.87 22.90
CA VAL A 67 -9.75 14.48 22.96
C VAL A 67 -8.80 13.55 22.19
N ILE A 68 -8.25 14.00 21.06
CA ILE A 68 -7.27 13.21 20.29
C ILE A 68 -5.95 13.04 21.06
N GLU A 69 -5.46 14.06 21.78
CA GLU A 69 -4.25 13.96 22.60
C GLU A 69 -4.42 12.98 23.78
N ASP A 70 -5.55 13.03 24.50
CA ASP A 70 -5.84 12.09 25.60
C ASP A 70 -5.99 10.64 25.10
N ILE A 71 -6.52 10.43 23.89
CA ILE A 71 -6.60 9.10 23.25
C ILE A 71 -5.21 8.57 22.90
N VAL A 72 -4.30 9.43 22.43
CA VAL A 72 -2.92 9.05 22.09
C VAL A 72 -2.15 8.65 23.34
N ASP A 73 -2.35 9.34 24.47
CA ASP A 73 -1.69 9.00 25.74
C ASP A 73 -2.28 7.76 26.41
N THR A 74 -3.60 7.53 26.30
CA THR A 74 -4.23 6.28 26.79
C THR A 74 -3.75 5.05 26.02
N LYS A 75 -3.46 5.17 24.72
CA LYS A 75 -2.88 4.08 23.93
C LYS A 75 -1.41 3.78 24.27
N LYS A 76 -0.66 4.77 24.79
CA LYS A 76 0.73 4.58 25.23
C LYS A 76 0.86 3.87 26.58
N THR A 77 -0.17 3.92 27.44
CA THR A 77 -0.16 3.29 28.78
C THR A 77 -0.54 1.81 28.77
N LEU A 78 -1.02 1.27 27.64
CA LEU A 78 -1.31 -0.16 27.50
C LEU A 78 -0.04 -1.01 27.40
N GLY A 79 -0.07 -2.20 28.02
CA GLY A 79 0.97 -3.22 27.86
C GLY A 79 1.09 -3.72 26.41
N THR A 80 2.23 -4.34 26.07
CA THR A 80 2.59 -4.76 24.70
C THR A 80 1.51 -5.62 24.02
N CYS A 81 0.87 -6.55 24.75
CA CYS A 81 -0.21 -7.37 24.20
C CYS A 81 -1.46 -6.55 23.84
N GLY A 82 -1.78 -5.53 24.64
CA GLY A 82 -2.90 -4.63 24.38
C GLY A 82 -2.67 -3.76 23.15
N GLN A 83 -1.43 -3.25 22.97
CA GLN A 83 -1.05 -2.51 21.76
C GLN A 83 -1.13 -3.38 20.50
N ILE A 84 -0.63 -4.62 20.56
CA ILE A 84 -0.73 -5.57 19.45
C ILE A 84 -2.19 -5.88 19.13
N LEU A 85 -3.03 -6.06 20.14
CA LEU A 85 -4.46 -6.30 19.93
C LEU A 85 -5.10 -5.11 19.22
N LEU A 86 -4.84 -3.88 19.66
CA LEU A 86 -5.36 -2.64 19.05
C LEU A 86 -4.95 -2.45 17.59
N CYS A 87 -3.81 -3.03 17.15
CA CYS A 87 -3.43 -3.01 15.74
C CYS A 87 -4.46 -3.67 14.81
N PHE A 88 -5.33 -4.54 15.34
CA PHE A 88 -6.40 -5.21 14.58
C PHE A 88 -7.76 -4.52 14.72
N SER A 89 -7.86 -3.37 15.38
CA SER A 89 -9.15 -2.70 15.58
C SER A 89 -9.63 -2.07 14.29
N LEU A 90 -10.84 -2.40 13.85
CA LEU A 90 -11.44 -1.77 12.68
C LEU A 90 -11.86 -0.33 12.95
N TYR A 91 -12.18 0.01 14.20
CA TYR A 91 -12.62 1.36 14.58
C TYR A 91 -11.47 2.37 14.43
N SER A 92 -10.39 2.20 15.20
CA SER A 92 -9.23 3.09 15.14
C SER A 92 -8.54 3.10 13.78
N ASN A 93 -8.33 1.93 13.17
CA ASN A 93 -7.68 1.87 11.85
C ASN A 93 -8.60 2.43 10.75
N GLY A 94 -9.92 2.25 10.86
CA GLY A 94 -10.89 2.80 9.94
C GLY A 94 -10.93 4.33 9.99
N ALA A 95 -10.98 4.91 11.20
CA ALA A 95 -10.91 6.36 11.37
C ALA A 95 -9.62 6.95 10.77
N GLN A 96 -8.48 6.27 10.93
CA GLN A 96 -7.22 6.65 10.29
C GLN A 96 -7.25 6.48 8.76
N LEU A 97 -7.90 5.43 8.25
CA LEU A 97 -8.00 5.15 6.82
C LEU A 97 -8.84 6.20 6.08
N PHE A 98 -9.91 6.68 6.71
CA PHE A 98 -10.77 7.74 6.19
C PHE A 98 -10.29 9.16 6.52
N ASN A 99 -9.17 9.29 7.26
CA ASN A 99 -8.58 10.59 7.49
C ASN A 99 -7.93 11.12 6.20
N CYS A 100 -8.49 12.22 5.66
CA CYS A 100 -8.00 12.89 4.46
C CYS A 100 -7.00 14.03 4.77
N GLU A 101 -6.61 14.22 6.03
CA GLU A 101 -5.61 15.20 6.42
C GLU A 101 -4.25 14.88 5.80
N SER A 102 -3.67 15.89 5.15
CA SER A 102 -2.40 15.74 4.47
C SER A 102 -1.26 16.10 5.41
N GLN A 103 -0.31 15.18 5.56
CA GLN A 103 0.96 15.49 6.21
C GLN A 103 1.71 16.56 5.38
N ALA A 104 2.28 17.57 6.06
CA ALA A 104 2.96 18.70 5.43
C ALA A 104 4.10 18.31 4.46
N ASP A 105 4.63 17.09 4.58
CA ASP A 105 5.74 16.59 3.77
C ASP A 105 5.30 15.62 2.64
N SER A 106 3.99 15.42 2.44
CA SER A 106 3.44 14.50 1.44
C SER A 106 3.35 15.11 0.03
N LEU A 107 3.70 14.33 -0.99
CA LEU A 107 3.57 14.73 -2.40
C LEU A 107 2.22 14.26 -2.96
N LYS A 108 1.17 15.06 -2.76
CA LYS A 108 -0.22 14.71 -3.13
C LYS A 108 -0.40 14.24 -4.57
N CYS A 109 0.33 14.84 -5.53
CA CYS A 109 0.26 14.43 -6.93
C CYS A 109 0.71 12.99 -7.15
N LEU A 110 1.69 12.51 -6.38
CA LEU A 110 2.16 11.12 -6.46
C LEU A 110 1.10 10.16 -5.96
N ASP A 111 0.33 10.54 -4.94
CA ASP A 111 -0.76 9.71 -4.44
C ASP A 111 -1.88 9.59 -5.50
N GLY A 112 -2.19 10.68 -6.22
CA GLY A 112 -3.10 10.64 -7.37
C GLY A 112 -2.60 9.72 -8.50
N ILE A 113 -1.32 9.82 -8.87
CA ILE A 113 -0.70 8.93 -9.88
C ILE A 113 -0.78 7.47 -9.43
N ARG A 114 -0.57 7.16 -8.15
CA ARG A 114 -0.69 5.79 -7.63
C ARG A 114 -2.11 5.25 -7.80
N VAL A 115 -3.12 6.05 -7.49
CA VAL A 115 -4.53 5.62 -7.64
C VAL A 115 -4.82 5.29 -9.10
N LEU A 116 -4.54 6.21 -10.02
CA LEU A 116 -4.78 6.01 -11.45
C LEU A 116 -4.02 4.78 -11.98
N SER A 117 -2.74 4.64 -11.60
CA SER A 117 -1.89 3.53 -12.06
C SER A 117 -2.35 2.20 -11.47
N MET A 118 -2.78 2.16 -10.20
CA MET A 118 -3.31 0.94 -9.57
C MET A 118 -4.63 0.54 -10.21
N THR A 119 -5.55 1.48 -10.42
CA THR A 119 -6.83 1.22 -11.09
C THR A 119 -6.61 0.64 -12.47
N TRP A 120 -5.68 1.21 -13.24
CA TRP A 120 -5.33 0.71 -14.57
C TRP A 120 -4.74 -0.72 -14.53
N ILE A 121 -3.78 -1.00 -13.64
CA ILE A 121 -3.19 -2.34 -13.51
C ILE A 121 -4.23 -3.39 -13.10
N ILE A 122 -5.12 -3.05 -12.17
CA ILE A 122 -6.22 -3.93 -11.76
C ILE A 122 -7.11 -4.23 -12.96
N PHE A 123 -7.50 -3.20 -13.72
CA PHE A 123 -8.32 -3.35 -14.92
C PHE A 123 -7.66 -4.27 -15.96
N VAL A 124 -6.37 -4.05 -16.26
CA VAL A 124 -5.59 -4.88 -17.21
C VAL A 124 -5.53 -6.34 -16.75
N HIS A 125 -5.29 -6.60 -15.47
CA HIS A 125 -5.24 -7.97 -14.94
C HIS A 125 -6.60 -8.67 -14.97
N ILE A 126 -7.69 -7.96 -14.65
CA ILE A 126 -9.04 -8.50 -14.77
C ILE A 126 -9.32 -8.85 -16.24
N TRP A 127 -9.03 -7.93 -17.16
CA TRP A 127 -9.22 -8.13 -18.59
C TRP A 127 -8.43 -9.34 -19.10
N PHE A 128 -7.15 -9.42 -18.76
CA PHE A 128 -6.27 -10.53 -19.14
C PHE A 128 -6.76 -11.88 -18.59
N HIS A 129 -7.20 -11.93 -17.32
CA HIS A 129 -7.72 -13.17 -16.73
C HIS A 129 -9.03 -13.64 -17.38
N ASN A 130 -9.90 -12.73 -17.83
CA ASN A 130 -11.15 -13.10 -18.51
C ASN A 130 -10.93 -13.62 -19.94
N LEU A 131 -9.79 -13.29 -20.55
CA LEU A 131 -9.40 -13.77 -21.89
C LEU A 131 -8.63 -15.09 -21.87
N MET A 132 -8.28 -15.60 -20.68
CA MET A 132 -7.60 -16.89 -20.56
C MET A 132 -8.53 -18.06 -20.93
N PRO A 133 -7.99 -19.14 -21.51
CA PRO A 133 -8.78 -20.33 -21.85
C PRO A 133 -9.55 -20.87 -20.63
N GLY A 134 -10.86 -21.08 -20.80
CA GLY A 134 -11.76 -21.56 -19.75
C GLY A 134 -12.41 -20.49 -18.87
N ALA A 135 -12.07 -19.20 -19.05
CA ALA A 135 -12.79 -18.09 -18.43
C ALA A 135 -13.99 -17.61 -19.27
N ALA A 136 -13.97 -17.84 -20.59
CA ALA A 136 -15.04 -17.49 -21.51
C ALA A 136 -15.73 -18.74 -22.07
N ASP A 137 -17.06 -18.69 -22.22
CA ASP A 137 -17.87 -19.76 -22.80
C ASP A 137 -17.43 -20.13 -24.22
N ASN A 138 -16.91 -19.15 -24.97
CA ASN A 138 -16.33 -19.35 -26.29
C ASN A 138 -14.89 -18.84 -26.33
N SER A 139 -13.92 -19.73 -26.10
CA SER A 139 -12.49 -19.40 -26.12
C SER A 139 -12.00 -18.94 -27.50
N PHE A 140 -12.66 -19.31 -28.60
CA PHE A 140 -12.29 -18.84 -29.94
C PHE A 140 -12.63 -17.35 -30.14
N VAL A 141 -13.77 -16.90 -29.62
CA VAL A 141 -14.14 -15.47 -29.64
C VAL A 141 -13.21 -14.65 -28.76
N ALA A 142 -12.79 -15.19 -27.60
CA ALA A 142 -11.80 -14.54 -26.75
C ALA A 142 -10.43 -14.39 -27.46
N LEU A 143 -9.97 -15.43 -28.16
CA LEU A 143 -8.75 -15.37 -28.97
C LEU A 143 -8.86 -14.38 -30.13
N ASP A 144 -10.02 -14.32 -30.78
CA ASP A 144 -10.27 -13.36 -31.88
C ASP A 144 -10.26 -11.90 -31.36
N LEU A 145 -10.91 -11.65 -30.21
CA LEU A 145 -10.87 -10.36 -29.51
C LEU A 145 -9.46 -9.95 -29.08
N MET A 146 -8.59 -10.91 -28.74
CA MET A 146 -7.16 -10.67 -28.45
C MET A 146 -6.35 -10.30 -29.70
N SER A 147 -6.77 -10.75 -30.88
CA SER A 147 -5.93 -10.71 -32.09
C SER A 147 -6.17 -9.46 -32.96
N TYR A 148 -7.33 -8.81 -32.88
CA TYR A 148 -7.78 -7.88 -33.93
C TYR A 148 -8.18 -6.45 -33.50
N ASN A 149 -8.05 -6.08 -32.23
CA ASN A 149 -8.52 -4.76 -31.76
C ASN A 149 -7.41 -3.91 -31.16
N PHE A 150 -7.26 -2.67 -31.65
CA PHE A 150 -6.36 -1.65 -31.08
C PHE A 150 -6.57 -1.46 -29.58
N LEU A 151 -7.83 -1.48 -29.14
CA LEU A 151 -8.17 -1.40 -27.72
C LEU A 151 -7.63 -2.60 -26.92
N ASN A 152 -7.61 -3.80 -27.52
CA ASN A 152 -7.05 -4.97 -26.87
C ASN A 152 -5.51 -4.89 -26.80
N ASP A 153 -4.83 -4.47 -27.87
CA ASP A 153 -3.38 -4.20 -27.86
C ASP A 153 -3.01 -3.17 -26.78
N LEU A 154 -3.77 -2.08 -26.68
CA LEU A 154 -3.59 -1.04 -25.68
C LEU A 154 -3.73 -1.58 -24.25
N ILE A 155 -4.74 -2.42 -23.99
CA ILE A 155 -5.01 -2.95 -22.66
C ILE A 155 -4.03 -4.08 -22.30
N THR A 156 -3.81 -5.04 -23.19
CA THR A 156 -3.06 -6.26 -22.86
C THR A 156 -1.56 -6.13 -23.09
N VAL A 157 -1.11 -5.57 -24.21
CA VAL A 157 0.32 -5.48 -24.52
C VAL A 157 0.94 -4.24 -23.88
N ARG A 158 0.26 -3.10 -24.00
CA ARG A 158 0.77 -1.81 -23.46
C ARG A 158 0.40 -1.60 -22.01
N GLY A 159 -0.64 -2.27 -21.51
CA GLY A 159 -1.08 -2.13 -20.13
C GLY A 159 -0.02 -2.52 -19.10
N PHE A 160 0.85 -3.47 -19.42
CA PHE A 160 1.97 -3.86 -18.55
C PHE A 160 3.01 -2.75 -18.33
N ILE A 161 3.14 -1.81 -19.27
CA ILE A 161 4.05 -0.66 -19.16
C ILE A 161 3.64 0.25 -17.98
N ALA A 162 2.37 0.22 -17.57
CA ALA A 162 1.90 0.99 -16.42
C ALA A 162 2.63 0.63 -15.11
N VAL A 163 3.21 -0.57 -15.01
CA VAL A 163 4.03 -0.97 -13.85
C VAL A 163 5.27 -0.07 -13.68
N ASP A 164 5.80 0.51 -14.75
CA ASP A 164 6.98 1.39 -14.70
C ASP A 164 6.72 2.66 -13.87
N THR A 165 5.46 3.09 -13.78
CA THR A 165 5.07 4.20 -12.89
C THR A 165 5.36 3.86 -11.43
N PHE A 166 5.08 2.63 -10.98
CA PHE A 166 5.36 2.18 -9.62
C PHE A 166 6.84 2.08 -9.33
N PHE A 167 7.64 1.60 -10.29
CA PHE A 167 9.10 1.58 -10.15
C PHE A 167 9.66 3.00 -10.05
N THR A 168 9.16 3.93 -10.87
CA THR A 168 9.56 5.34 -10.83
C THR A 168 9.20 5.99 -9.50
N LEU A 169 7.99 5.77 -9.00
CA LEU A 169 7.54 6.27 -7.70
C LEU A 169 8.37 5.69 -6.54
N SER A 170 8.64 4.39 -6.57
CA SER A 170 9.48 3.68 -5.58
C SER A 170 10.88 4.28 -5.53
N GLY A 171 11.51 4.49 -6.69
CA GLY A 171 12.83 5.11 -6.81
C GLY A 171 12.86 6.58 -6.36
N LEU A 172 11.85 7.38 -6.73
CA LEU A 172 11.74 8.79 -6.34
C LEU A 172 11.64 8.96 -4.82
N LEU A 173 10.74 8.21 -4.17
CA LEU A 173 10.54 8.27 -2.72
C LEU A 173 11.78 7.80 -1.96
N LEU A 174 12.41 6.73 -2.45
CA LEU A 174 13.65 6.23 -1.87
C LEU A 174 14.77 7.25 -1.96
N THR A 175 14.92 7.90 -3.11
CA THR A 175 15.92 8.95 -3.32
C THR A 175 15.65 10.15 -2.40
N ARG A 176 14.40 10.61 -2.30
CA ARG A 176 14.01 11.69 -1.37
C ARG A 176 14.32 11.33 0.09
N SER A 177 14.00 10.11 0.50
CA SER A 177 14.30 9.61 1.85
C SER A 177 15.81 9.58 2.12
N PHE A 178 16.58 9.12 1.14
CA PHE A 178 18.05 9.10 1.20
C PHE A 178 18.64 10.50 1.32
N LEU A 179 18.22 11.45 0.48
CA LEU A 179 18.72 12.83 0.50
C LEU A 179 18.42 13.53 1.85
N LYS A 180 17.19 13.41 2.37
CA LYS A 180 16.82 13.94 3.69
C LYS A 180 17.61 13.34 4.85
N ARG A 181 18.11 12.10 4.69
CA ARG A 181 18.90 11.42 5.71
C ARG A 181 20.36 11.89 5.70
N GLN A 182 20.92 12.13 4.51
CA GLN A 182 22.27 12.67 4.35
C GLN A 182 22.42 14.03 5.04
N GLU A 183 21.36 14.82 5.10
CA GLU A 183 21.36 16.10 5.83
C GLU A 183 21.43 15.95 7.36
N LYS A 184 21.16 14.77 7.93
CA LYS A 184 20.89 14.60 9.38
C LYS A 184 21.84 13.68 10.14
N VAL A 185 22.56 12.75 9.51
CA VAL A 185 23.39 11.75 10.24
C VAL A 185 24.64 11.33 9.46
N GLU A 186 25.79 11.39 10.12
CA GLU A 186 27.06 10.81 9.66
C GLU A 186 27.11 9.29 9.92
N GLY A 187 27.38 8.49 8.88
CA GLY A 187 28.27 7.32 8.96
C GLY A 187 27.73 5.91 9.28
N SER A 188 26.55 5.71 9.86
CA SER A 188 26.18 4.33 10.29
C SER A 188 25.45 3.51 9.21
N TYR A 189 26.11 2.50 8.62
CA TYR A 189 25.52 1.55 7.64
C TYR A 189 24.27 0.78 8.14
N LEU A 190 23.98 0.82 9.44
CA LEU A 190 22.77 0.24 10.03
C LEU A 190 21.47 0.80 9.43
N TRP A 191 21.49 2.01 8.86
CA TRP A 191 20.31 2.57 8.18
C TRP A 191 19.89 1.74 6.97
N ILE A 192 20.84 1.13 6.25
CA ILE A 192 20.57 0.30 5.07
C ILE A 192 19.81 -0.96 5.51
N LEU A 193 20.29 -1.63 6.55
CA LEU A 193 19.62 -2.80 7.13
C LEU A 193 18.22 -2.44 7.64
N LYS A 194 18.08 -1.28 8.30
CA LYS A 194 16.78 -0.79 8.77
C LYS A 194 15.81 -0.53 7.61
N LEU A 195 16.27 0.03 6.49
CA LEU A 195 15.41 0.23 5.31
C LEU A 195 14.88 -1.10 4.75
N TYR A 196 15.76 -2.07 4.54
CA TYR A 196 15.35 -3.38 4.02
C TYR A 196 14.39 -4.09 4.97
N PHE A 197 14.71 -4.08 6.27
CA PHE A 197 13.88 -4.75 7.27
C PHE A 197 12.49 -4.12 7.39
N LEU A 198 12.41 -2.79 7.48
CA LEU A 198 11.11 -2.10 7.59
C LEU A 198 10.27 -2.27 6.33
N ARG A 199 10.89 -2.26 5.13
CA ARG A 199 10.16 -2.52 3.88
C ARG A 199 9.64 -3.96 3.82
N TYR A 200 10.49 -4.92 4.19
CA TYR A 200 10.10 -6.33 4.21
C TYR A 200 8.94 -6.59 5.19
N LEU A 201 9.01 -6.03 6.40
CA LEU A 201 7.93 -6.11 7.38
C LEU A 201 6.64 -5.39 6.94
N ARG A 202 6.74 -4.36 6.11
CA ARG A 202 5.57 -3.66 5.59
C ARG A 202 4.83 -4.45 4.51
N LEU A 203 5.57 -5.07 3.57
CA LEU A 203 4.98 -5.71 2.39
C LEU A 203 4.64 -7.19 2.62
N THR A 204 5.54 -7.93 3.27
CA THR A 204 5.47 -9.39 3.34
C THR A 204 4.28 -9.92 4.12
N PRO A 205 3.82 -9.32 5.25
CA PRO A 205 2.66 -9.85 5.98
C PRO A 205 1.39 -9.86 5.12
N VAL A 206 1.10 -8.74 4.44
CA VAL A 206 -0.05 -8.64 3.54
C VAL A 206 0.10 -9.62 2.39
N TYR A 207 1.30 -9.71 1.80
CA TYR A 207 1.56 -10.61 0.69
C TYR A 207 1.40 -12.09 1.07
N ALA A 208 1.90 -12.48 2.25
CA ALA A 208 1.75 -13.82 2.79
C ALA A 208 0.29 -14.17 3.09
N VAL A 209 -0.47 -13.21 3.64
CA VAL A 209 -1.91 -13.39 3.87
C VAL A 209 -2.65 -13.61 2.56
N VAL A 210 -2.38 -12.81 1.52
CA VAL A 210 -2.98 -13.00 0.20
C VAL A 210 -2.59 -14.35 -0.39
N LEU A 211 -1.31 -14.71 -0.36
CA LEU A 211 -0.82 -15.99 -0.88
C LEU A 211 -1.46 -17.19 -0.18
N ILE A 212 -1.54 -17.17 1.15
CA ILE A 212 -2.10 -18.28 1.93
C ILE A 212 -3.62 -18.30 1.81
N ILE A 213 -4.31 -17.21 2.15
CA ILE A 213 -5.77 -17.18 2.15
C ILE A 213 -6.33 -17.37 0.76
N PHE A 214 -5.91 -16.53 -0.19
CA PHE A 214 -6.53 -16.51 -1.51
C PHE A 214 -6.25 -17.82 -2.24
N GLN A 215 -4.99 -18.25 -2.31
CA GLN A 215 -4.67 -19.42 -3.12
C GLN A 215 -5.11 -20.74 -2.47
N THR A 216 -4.87 -20.91 -1.17
CA THR A 216 -5.06 -22.23 -0.54
C THR A 216 -6.49 -22.44 -0.03
N ILE A 217 -7.18 -21.37 0.38
CA ILE A 217 -8.48 -21.45 1.04
C ILE A 217 -9.61 -20.99 0.12
N LEU A 218 -9.46 -19.86 -0.59
CA LEU A 218 -10.58 -19.27 -1.33
C LEU A 218 -10.65 -19.71 -2.78
N PHE A 219 -9.52 -19.79 -3.47
CA PHE A 219 -9.46 -20.00 -4.92
C PHE A 219 -10.22 -21.24 -5.38
N PRO A 220 -10.06 -22.45 -4.77
CA PRO A 220 -10.79 -23.64 -5.22
C PRO A 220 -12.33 -23.55 -5.08
N TYR A 221 -12.82 -22.67 -4.20
CA TYR A 221 -14.25 -22.51 -3.90
C TYR A 221 -14.85 -21.23 -4.49
N TYR A 222 -14.04 -20.43 -5.19
CA TYR A 222 -14.47 -19.13 -5.73
C TYR A 222 -15.50 -19.27 -6.85
N SER A 223 -15.42 -20.33 -7.65
CA SER A 223 -16.34 -20.58 -8.76
C SER A 223 -16.77 -22.03 -8.82
N ASN A 224 -18.04 -22.25 -9.18
CA ASN A 224 -18.61 -23.56 -9.44
C ASN A 224 -18.54 -23.96 -10.92
N SER A 225 -17.84 -23.18 -11.75
CA SER A 225 -17.68 -23.48 -13.18
C SER A 225 -17.04 -24.87 -13.39
N PRO A 226 -17.53 -25.66 -14.36
CA PRO A 226 -16.97 -26.98 -14.66
C PRO A 226 -15.49 -26.94 -15.07
N LEU A 227 -15.02 -25.80 -15.59
CA LEU A 227 -13.62 -25.58 -15.97
C LEU A 227 -12.76 -25.02 -14.82
N TRP A 228 -13.37 -24.69 -13.66
CA TRP A 228 -12.64 -24.12 -12.54
C TRP A 228 -11.80 -25.17 -11.81
N PRO A 229 -10.51 -24.91 -11.56
CA PRO A 229 -9.65 -25.84 -10.84
C PRO A 229 -10.10 -25.97 -9.38
N ARG A 230 -10.68 -27.12 -9.03
CA ARG A 230 -11.12 -27.46 -7.66
C ARG A 230 -9.98 -27.87 -6.71
N ARG A 231 -8.74 -27.84 -7.19
CA ARG A 231 -7.54 -28.13 -6.39
C ARG A 231 -6.59 -26.96 -6.48
N VAL A 232 -5.87 -26.72 -5.38
CA VAL A 232 -4.77 -25.76 -5.34
C VAL A 232 -3.75 -26.17 -6.41
N ASN A 233 -3.31 -25.20 -7.21
CA ASN A 233 -2.28 -25.41 -8.23
C ASN A 233 -1.03 -26.06 -7.59
N GLU A 234 -0.64 -27.26 -8.05
CA GLU A 234 0.51 -28.02 -7.53
C GLU A 234 1.80 -27.21 -7.58
N HIS A 235 1.93 -26.34 -8.59
CA HIS A 235 3.07 -25.46 -8.71
C HIS A 235 3.11 -24.40 -7.59
N CYS A 236 1.96 -23.95 -7.09
CA CYS A 236 1.93 -23.05 -5.94
C CYS A 236 2.42 -23.73 -4.67
N TYR A 237 2.02 -24.98 -4.43
CA TYR A 237 2.51 -25.75 -3.29
C TYR A 237 4.04 -25.96 -3.35
N LYS A 238 4.60 -26.10 -4.56
CA LYS A 238 6.04 -26.28 -4.76
C LYS A 238 6.84 -24.97 -4.66
N TYR A 239 6.25 -23.83 -5.05
CA TYR A 239 6.98 -22.57 -5.25
C TYR A 239 6.47 -21.37 -4.44
N TRP A 240 5.55 -21.54 -3.49
CA TRP A 240 5.06 -20.46 -2.62
C TRP A 240 6.19 -19.67 -1.94
N TRP A 241 7.26 -20.36 -1.52
CA TRP A 241 8.41 -19.75 -0.85
C TRP A 241 9.15 -18.73 -1.73
N LYS A 242 9.10 -18.90 -3.07
CA LYS A 242 9.70 -17.93 -4.01
C LYS A 242 9.02 -16.57 -3.95
N HIS A 243 7.72 -16.54 -3.63
CA HIS A 243 6.97 -15.30 -3.46
C HIS A 243 7.43 -14.55 -2.20
N LEU A 244 7.63 -15.25 -1.07
CA LEU A 244 8.13 -14.61 0.15
C LEU A 244 9.58 -14.13 0.03
N LEU A 245 10.39 -14.80 -0.78
CA LEU A 245 11.76 -14.38 -1.09
C LEU A 245 11.84 -13.33 -2.21
N TYR A 246 10.72 -12.93 -2.82
CA TYR A 246 10.70 -11.97 -3.94
C TYR A 246 11.58 -12.40 -5.14
N ILE A 247 11.57 -13.69 -5.46
CA ILE A 247 12.31 -14.29 -6.61
C ILE A 247 11.41 -15.09 -7.55
N ASN A 248 10.09 -14.89 -7.45
CA ASN A 248 9.10 -15.53 -8.31
C ASN A 248 9.15 -15.05 -9.78
N ASN A 249 9.98 -14.06 -10.11
CA ASN A 249 10.23 -13.60 -11.48
C ASN A 249 11.45 -14.31 -12.14
N ILE A 250 12.20 -15.15 -11.41
CA ILE A 250 13.36 -15.88 -11.93
C ILE A 250 12.94 -17.32 -12.25
N LYS A 251 12.94 -17.67 -13.55
CA LYS A 251 12.63 -18.97 -14.23
C LYS A 251 11.96 -20.12 -13.41
N PRO A 252 10.97 -20.83 -13.99
CA PRO A 252 10.38 -20.69 -15.34
C PRO A 252 9.08 -19.87 -15.29
N VAL A 253 9.11 -18.70 -15.92
CA VAL A 253 8.11 -17.60 -15.86
C VAL A 253 6.77 -17.93 -16.54
N PHE A 254 6.64 -19.09 -17.20
CA PHE A 254 5.48 -19.38 -18.07
C PHE A 254 4.83 -20.74 -17.84
N THR A 255 5.26 -21.50 -16.84
CA THR A 255 4.67 -22.82 -16.53
C THR A 255 4.43 -22.95 -15.02
N GLY A 256 3.37 -22.29 -14.53
CA GLY A 256 2.81 -22.57 -13.21
C GLY A 256 3.14 -21.59 -12.07
N ASP A 257 3.31 -20.30 -12.32
CA ASP A 257 3.45 -19.36 -11.19
C ASP A 257 2.14 -19.24 -10.38
N CYS A 258 2.26 -19.19 -9.05
CA CYS A 258 1.10 -19.17 -8.14
C CYS A 258 0.31 -17.87 -8.24
N LEU A 259 1.02 -16.74 -8.14
CA LEU A 259 0.48 -15.40 -8.27
C LEU A 259 1.24 -14.67 -9.37
N GLY A 260 0.94 -14.98 -10.64
CA GLY A 260 1.67 -14.45 -11.79
C GLY A 260 1.74 -12.91 -11.81
N HIS A 261 0.65 -12.23 -11.45
CA HIS A 261 0.58 -10.76 -11.39
C HIS A 261 1.53 -10.13 -10.34
N THR A 262 2.14 -10.90 -9.44
CA THR A 262 3.03 -10.38 -8.39
C THR A 262 4.51 -10.32 -8.79
N TRP A 263 4.81 -10.56 -10.07
CA TRP A 263 6.16 -10.43 -10.64
C TRP A 263 6.77 -9.03 -10.43
N TYR A 264 5.93 -7.98 -10.47
CA TYR A 264 6.40 -6.61 -10.31
C TYR A 264 6.85 -6.35 -8.87
N LEU A 265 6.19 -6.98 -7.90
CA LEU A 265 6.54 -6.83 -6.49
C LEU A 265 7.91 -7.45 -6.19
N ALA A 266 8.23 -8.58 -6.82
CA ALA A 266 9.57 -9.17 -6.80
C ALA A 266 10.62 -8.21 -7.38
N SER A 267 10.31 -7.65 -8.55
CA SER A 267 11.19 -6.71 -9.25
C SER A 267 11.42 -5.43 -8.44
N ASP A 268 10.38 -4.89 -7.80
CA ASP A 268 10.45 -3.71 -6.94
C ASP A 268 11.32 -3.96 -5.69
N MET A 269 11.21 -5.12 -5.05
CA MET A 269 12.07 -5.48 -3.92
C MET A 269 13.53 -5.64 -4.37
N GLN A 270 13.78 -6.29 -5.51
CA GLN A 270 15.12 -6.46 -6.08
C GLN A 270 15.77 -5.10 -6.39
N LEU A 271 15.03 -4.20 -7.04
CA LEU A 271 15.48 -2.84 -7.31
C LEU A 271 15.74 -2.06 -6.03
N HIS A 272 14.89 -2.22 -5.00
CA HIS A 272 15.11 -1.59 -3.70
C HIS A 272 16.37 -2.08 -2.99
N VAL A 273 16.67 -3.38 -3.07
CA VAL A 273 17.90 -3.95 -2.50
C VAL A 273 19.13 -3.36 -3.17
N ILE A 274 19.12 -3.20 -4.50
CA ILE A 274 20.26 -2.65 -5.24
C ILE A 274 20.38 -1.12 -5.07
N SER A 275 19.27 -0.44 -4.82
CA SER A 275 19.19 1.03 -4.85
C SER A 275 20.17 1.76 -3.93
N PRO A 276 20.41 1.38 -2.66
CA PRO A 276 21.41 2.06 -1.82
C PRO A 276 22.82 2.08 -2.40
N ILE A 277 23.23 1.01 -3.10
CA ILE A 277 24.53 0.94 -3.78
C ILE A 277 24.58 1.98 -4.90
N ILE A 278 23.52 2.03 -5.73
CA ILE A 278 23.38 3.00 -6.81
C ILE A 278 23.38 4.43 -6.26
N LEU A 279 22.64 4.69 -5.18
CA LEU A 279 22.53 6.01 -4.56
C LEU A 279 23.85 6.49 -3.93
N ILE A 280 24.57 5.62 -3.23
CA ILE A 280 25.90 5.93 -2.69
C ILE A 280 26.87 6.23 -3.83
N PHE A 281 26.84 5.44 -4.91
CA PHE A 281 27.68 5.65 -6.09
C PHE A 281 27.35 6.97 -6.80
N LEU A 282 26.07 7.25 -7.06
CA LEU A 282 25.57 8.51 -7.63
C LEU A 282 25.99 9.71 -6.78
N HIS A 283 25.90 9.59 -5.46
CA HIS A 283 26.22 10.68 -4.55
C HIS A 283 27.73 10.98 -4.55
N ARG A 284 28.57 9.94 -4.58
CA ARG A 284 30.04 10.07 -4.55
C ARG A 284 30.63 10.50 -5.90
N PHE A 285 30.07 9.99 -7.01
CA PHE A 285 30.60 10.17 -8.36
C PHE A 285 29.56 10.75 -9.33
N LYS A 286 28.99 11.92 -8.98
CA LYS A 286 27.86 12.54 -9.69
C LYS A 286 28.02 12.59 -11.21
N PHE A 287 29.19 13.00 -11.70
CA PHE A 287 29.45 13.10 -13.15
C PHE A 287 29.46 11.73 -13.84
N ILE A 288 30.26 10.79 -13.33
CA ILE A 288 30.38 9.44 -13.91
C ILE A 288 29.02 8.74 -13.89
N ALA A 289 28.29 8.86 -12.78
CA ALA A 289 27.00 8.22 -12.62
C ALA A 289 25.91 8.86 -13.51
N ALA A 290 25.95 10.18 -13.72
CA ALA A 290 25.08 10.85 -14.70
C ALA A 290 25.39 10.40 -16.14
N VAL A 291 26.67 10.24 -16.49
CA VAL A 291 27.09 9.72 -17.80
C VAL A 291 26.58 8.28 -17.98
N ILE A 292 26.79 7.40 -17.00
CA ILE A 292 26.30 6.01 -17.06
C ILE A 292 24.78 5.97 -17.20
N ALA A 293 24.04 6.75 -16.40
CA ALA A 293 22.59 6.83 -16.50
C ALA A 293 22.14 7.33 -17.88
N GLY A 294 22.79 8.36 -18.42
CA GLY A 294 22.54 8.87 -19.77
C GLY A 294 22.81 7.81 -20.83
N CYS A 295 23.94 7.09 -20.75
CA CYS A 295 24.25 5.98 -21.65
C CYS A 295 23.22 4.85 -21.59
N LEU A 296 22.73 4.49 -20.39
CA LEU A 296 21.70 3.47 -20.23
C LEU A 296 20.38 3.89 -20.88
N VAL A 297 19.93 5.14 -20.65
CA VAL A 297 18.71 5.67 -21.28
C VAL A 297 18.85 5.69 -22.80
N LEU A 298 19.97 6.20 -23.32
CA LEU A 298 20.23 6.24 -24.76
C LEU A 298 20.29 4.83 -25.34
N SER A 299 20.96 3.89 -24.67
CA SER A 299 21.02 2.49 -25.12
C SER A 299 19.64 1.85 -25.19
N ASN A 300 18.78 2.12 -24.19
CA ASN A 300 17.41 1.62 -24.17
C ASN A 300 16.59 2.15 -25.36
N TRP A 301 16.68 3.46 -25.64
CA TRP A 301 16.01 4.08 -26.79
C TRP A 301 16.51 3.54 -28.12
N LEU A 302 17.83 3.41 -28.28
CA LEU A 302 18.43 2.90 -29.51
C LEU A 302 18.06 1.43 -29.76
N ILE A 303 18.14 0.59 -28.73
CA ILE A 303 17.77 -0.82 -28.82
C ILE A 303 16.28 -0.96 -29.13
N THR A 304 15.42 -0.22 -28.43
CA THR A 304 13.96 -0.25 -28.67
C THR A 304 13.63 0.20 -30.09
N GLY A 305 14.23 1.29 -30.57
CA GLY A 305 14.05 1.78 -31.93
C GLY A 305 14.56 0.80 -32.99
N PHE A 306 15.72 0.19 -32.75
CA PHE A 306 16.27 -0.85 -33.64
C PHE A 306 15.36 -2.07 -33.72
N ILE A 307 14.93 -2.62 -32.58
CA ILE A 307 14.04 -3.79 -32.52
C ILE A 307 12.71 -3.47 -33.22
N SER A 308 12.10 -2.31 -32.93
CA SER A 308 10.85 -1.88 -33.56
C SER A 308 10.98 -1.82 -35.08
N THR A 309 12.07 -1.26 -35.59
CA THR A 309 12.33 -1.15 -37.04
C THR A 309 12.62 -2.50 -37.68
N TYR A 310 13.45 -3.33 -37.04
CA TYR A 310 13.89 -4.63 -37.54
C TYR A 310 12.72 -5.62 -37.68
N TYR A 311 11.89 -5.73 -36.64
CA TYR A 311 10.73 -6.64 -36.63
C TYR A 311 9.49 -6.04 -37.31
N ARG A 312 9.59 -4.81 -37.84
CA ARG A 312 8.46 -4.06 -38.41
C ARG A 312 7.25 -4.02 -37.47
N PHE A 313 7.50 -3.86 -36.17
CA PHE A 313 6.44 -3.49 -35.24
C PHE A 313 6.00 -2.08 -35.63
N GLY A 314 4.93 -1.98 -36.43
CA GLY A 314 4.45 -0.71 -36.94
C GLY A 314 4.20 0.27 -35.79
N LEU A 315 4.57 1.53 -35.98
CA LEU A 315 3.95 2.62 -35.23
C LEU A 315 2.46 2.53 -35.56
N SER A 316 1.66 2.01 -34.64
CA SER A 316 0.22 1.78 -34.79
C SER A 316 -0.59 3.08 -34.81
N PHE A 317 -0.08 4.09 -35.52
CA PHE A 317 -0.73 5.35 -35.91
C PHE A 317 -0.98 5.36 -37.42
N ARG A 318 -1.17 4.18 -38.04
CA ARG A 318 -1.62 4.09 -39.42
C ARG A 318 -3.12 3.88 -39.38
N GLU A 319 -3.84 5.00 -39.49
CA GLU A 319 -5.25 5.04 -39.91
C GLU A 319 -5.43 4.33 -41.25
#